data_AF-C3YEZ4-F1
#
_entry.id   AF-C3YEZ4-F1
#
_cell.length_a   1.000
_cell.length_b   1.000
_cell.length_c   1.000
_cell.angle_alpha   90.00
_cell.angle_beta   90.00
_cell.angle_gamma   90.00
#
_symmetry.space_group_name_H-M   'P 1'
#
loop_
_entity.id
_entity.type
_entity.pdbx_description
1 polymer ?
#
loop_
_entity_poly.entity_id
_entity_poly.type
_entity_poly.pdbx_seq_one_letter_code
_entity_poly.pdbx_strand_id
1 'polypeptide(L)'
;MTTPVGTFSSAPTDTKTTTCTAADSSMTHANTNEKQDITLTWNAPAAGAGSVQFIATVAEAKVTYWMNITSTEVTEGSASGASFAKPTFYLIMALCFLQAAFFLK
;
A
#
# COMPACT_ATOMS: atom_id res chain seq x y z
N MET A 1 17.08 -11.06 14.44
CA MET A 1 16.35 -11.15 13.15
C MET A 1 15.00 -10.48 13.33
N THR A 2 14.60 -9.62 12.42
CA THR A 2 13.23 -9.08 12.38
C THR A 2 12.32 -10.07 11.66
N THR A 3 11.07 -10.18 12.10
CA THR A 3 10.09 -11.11 11.51
C THR A 3 9.35 -10.39 10.37
N PRO A 4 9.33 -10.94 9.14
CA PRO A 4 8.53 -10.38 8.06
C PRO A 4 7.04 -10.33 8.41
N VAL A 5 6.37 -9.27 7.97
CA VAL A 5 4.93 -9.05 8.15
C VAL A 5 4.25 -8.73 6.82
N GLY A 6 2.97 -9.05 6.70
CA GLY A 6 2.22 -8.93 5.45
C GLY A 6 2.66 -9.94 4.41
N THR A 7 2.21 -9.73 3.17
CA THR A 7 2.52 -10.61 2.04
C THR A 7 2.79 -9.79 0.79
N PHE A 8 3.56 -10.34 -0.14
CA PHE A 8 3.70 -9.79 -1.47
C PHE A 8 2.73 -10.47 -2.44
N SER A 9 2.30 -9.74 -3.46
CA SER A 9 1.42 -10.28 -4.51
C SER A 9 1.79 -9.71 -5.87
N SER A 10 1.18 -10.26 -6.93
CA SER A 10 1.32 -9.76 -8.29
C SER A 10 2.78 -9.59 -8.71
N ALA A 11 3.57 -10.65 -8.53
CA ALA A 11 5.00 -10.63 -8.83
C ALA A 11 5.21 -10.15 -10.29
N PRO A 12 5.91 -9.01 -10.51
CA PRO A 12 6.23 -8.55 -11.84
C PRO A 12 7.18 -9.51 -12.55
N THR A 13 7.38 -9.30 -13.86
CA THR A 13 8.33 -10.06 -14.68
C THR A 13 9.69 -10.21 -13.98
N ASP A 14 10.27 -11.40 -14.11
CA ASP A 14 11.57 -11.75 -13.54
C ASP A 14 11.65 -11.73 -12.00
N THR A 15 10.51 -11.67 -11.31
CA THR A 15 10.40 -11.83 -9.86
C THR A 15 9.42 -12.94 -9.51
N LYS A 16 9.48 -13.44 -8.28
CA LYS A 16 8.54 -14.41 -7.73
C LYS A 16 8.46 -14.28 -6.22
N THR A 17 7.29 -14.60 -5.66
CA THR A 17 7.14 -14.70 -4.21
C THR A 17 7.94 -15.88 -3.67
N THR A 18 8.32 -15.79 -2.39
CA THR A 18 8.95 -16.88 -1.67
C THR A 18 8.52 -16.86 -0.20
N THR A 19 8.64 -18.02 0.44
CA THR A 19 8.32 -18.19 1.86
C THR A 19 9.57 -18.00 2.69
N CYS A 20 9.57 -17.01 3.58
CA CYS A 20 10.59 -16.87 4.63
C CYS A 20 10.03 -17.33 5.98
N THR A 21 8.87 -16.80 6.38
CA THR A 21 8.16 -17.16 7.61
C THR A 21 6.74 -17.65 7.35
N ALA A 22 6.08 -17.10 6.32
CA ALA A 22 4.76 -17.51 5.85
C ALA A 22 4.72 -17.48 4.33
N ALA A 23 3.66 -18.05 3.74
CA ALA A 23 3.45 -18.00 2.30
C ALA A 23 3.50 -16.54 1.81
N ASP A 24 4.25 -16.32 0.73
CA ASP A 24 4.43 -15.01 0.09
C ASP A 24 4.96 -13.90 1.02
N SER A 25 5.61 -14.25 2.13
CA SER A 25 6.17 -13.28 3.09
C SER A 25 7.40 -12.54 2.57
N SER A 26 7.86 -12.84 1.35
CA SER A 26 9.02 -12.22 0.71
C SER A 26 8.94 -12.32 -0.81
N MET A 27 9.76 -11.53 -1.50
CA MET A 27 9.91 -11.51 -2.96
C MET A 27 11.38 -11.74 -3.32
N THR A 28 11.64 -12.49 -4.39
CA THR A 28 12.99 -12.74 -4.93
C THR A 28 13.00 -12.63 -6.45
N HIS A 29 14.20 -12.53 -7.04
CA HIS A 29 14.38 -12.70 -8.47
C HIS A 29 13.95 -14.12 -8.90
N ALA A 30 13.36 -14.24 -10.09
CA ALA A 30 13.03 -15.52 -10.72
C ALA A 30 14.13 -16.02 -11.67
N ASN A 31 15.01 -15.13 -12.12
CA ASN A 31 16.12 -15.41 -13.03
C ASN A 31 17.24 -14.36 -12.87
N THR A 32 18.34 -14.57 -13.59
CA THR A 32 19.53 -13.71 -13.57
C THR A 32 19.51 -12.59 -14.61
N ASN A 33 18.36 -12.29 -15.23
CA ASN A 33 18.27 -11.18 -16.18
C ASN A 33 18.57 -9.85 -15.47
N GLU A 34 19.18 -8.90 -16.18
CA GLU A 34 19.44 -7.56 -15.68
C GLU A 34 18.13 -6.80 -15.44
N LYS A 35 18.05 -6.05 -14.33
CA LYS A 35 16.87 -5.28 -13.92
C LYS A 35 17.36 -3.93 -13.42
N GLN A 36 16.90 -2.84 -14.06
CA GLN A 36 17.23 -1.50 -13.59
C GLN A 36 16.30 -1.05 -12.46
N ASP A 37 14.99 -1.25 -12.65
CA ASP A 37 13.97 -0.90 -11.68
C ASP A 37 13.01 -2.08 -11.46
N ILE A 38 12.57 -2.26 -10.22
CA ILE A 38 11.55 -3.24 -9.85
C ILE A 38 10.56 -2.57 -8.91
N THR A 39 9.28 -2.66 -9.24
CA THR A 39 8.18 -2.21 -8.37
C THR A 39 7.46 -3.42 -7.83
N LEU A 40 7.37 -3.53 -6.50
CA LEU A 40 6.73 -4.65 -5.82
C LEU A 40 5.45 -4.20 -5.11
N THR A 41 4.44 -5.08 -5.10
CA THR A 41 3.22 -4.86 -4.33
C THR A 41 3.31 -5.60 -3.02
N TRP A 42 3.29 -4.86 -1.91
CA TRP A 42 3.18 -5.39 -0.56
C TRP A 42 1.79 -5.14 0.01
N ASN A 43 1.22 -6.16 0.63
CA ASN A 43 -0.11 -6.15 1.23
C ASN A 43 0.04 -6.15 2.76
N ALA A 44 -0.49 -5.10 3.39
CA ALA A 44 -0.54 -5.02 4.84
C ALA A 44 -1.45 -6.12 5.42
N PRO A 45 -1.09 -6.71 6.56
CA PRO A 45 -1.96 -7.68 7.24
C PRO A 45 -3.23 -7.02 7.76
N ALA A 46 -4.33 -7.78 7.79
CA ALA A 46 -5.65 -7.25 8.21
C ALA A 46 -5.70 -6.73 9.66
N ALA A 47 -4.85 -7.27 10.54
CA ALA A 47 -4.73 -6.82 11.92
C ALA A 47 -3.93 -5.50 12.08
N GLY A 48 -3.35 -5.00 10.98
CA GLY A 48 -2.36 -3.93 10.99
C GLY A 48 -0.95 -4.45 11.28
N ALA A 49 0.04 -3.69 10.82
CA ALA A 49 1.47 -3.92 11.01
C ALA A 49 2.15 -2.77 11.77
N GLY A 50 1.43 -1.68 12.06
CA GLY A 50 2.00 -0.49 12.71
C GLY A 50 3.05 0.19 11.84
N SER A 51 4.25 0.38 12.39
CA SER A 51 5.41 0.88 11.64
C SER A 51 6.19 -0.29 11.03
N VAL A 52 6.40 -0.24 9.72
CA VAL A 52 7.15 -1.26 8.97
C VAL A 52 8.34 -0.66 8.23
N GLN A 53 9.34 -1.50 7.98
CA GLN A 53 10.51 -1.16 7.16
C GLN A 53 10.76 -2.28 6.16
N PHE A 54 11.09 -1.92 4.92
CA PHE A 54 11.46 -2.88 3.89
C PHE A 54 12.97 -3.08 3.89
N ILE A 55 13.39 -4.34 3.87
CA ILE A 55 14.81 -4.72 3.85
C ILE A 55 15.06 -5.50 2.57
N ALA A 56 16.07 -5.08 1.80
CA ALA A 56 16.44 -5.70 0.54
C ALA A 56 17.90 -6.16 0.54
N THR A 57 18.14 -7.19 -0.27
CA THR A 57 19.47 -7.60 -0.71
C THR A 57 19.46 -7.58 -2.24
N VAL A 58 20.44 -6.92 -2.83
CA VAL A 58 20.56 -6.76 -4.28
C VAL A 58 21.86 -7.40 -4.73
N ALA A 59 21.78 -8.25 -5.75
CA ALA A 59 22.95 -8.86 -6.38
C ALA A 59 23.15 -8.25 -7.78
N GLU A 60 24.32 -7.68 -8.03
CA GLU A 60 24.71 -7.19 -9.36
C GLU A 60 25.52 -8.25 -10.10
N ALA A 61 26.48 -8.87 -9.41
CA ALA A 61 27.34 -9.91 -9.95
C ALA A 61 27.64 -10.96 -8.87
N LYS A 62 28.25 -12.10 -9.25
CA LYS A 62 28.56 -13.21 -8.33
C LYS A 62 29.27 -12.79 -7.03
N VAL A 63 30.11 -11.75 -7.12
CA VAL A 63 30.90 -11.24 -5.99
C VAL A 63 30.48 -9.84 -5.54
N THR A 64 29.54 -9.21 -6.25
CA THR A 64 29.09 -7.84 -5.98
C THR A 64 27.63 -7.87 -5.57
N TYR A 65 27.40 -7.62 -4.28
CA TYR A 65 26.07 -7.60 -3.69
C TYR A 65 26.01 -6.62 -2.53
N TRP A 66 24.82 -6.07 -2.29
CA TRP A 66 24.54 -5.19 -1.17
C TRP A 66 23.47 -5.82 -0.31
N MET A 67 23.72 -5.86 1.00
CA MET A 67 22.80 -6.42 1.98
C MET A 67 22.31 -5.30 2.89
N ASN A 68 21.19 -5.58 3.57
CA ASN A 68 20.65 -4.69 4.60
C ASN A 68 20.35 -3.28 4.07
N ILE A 69 19.93 -3.18 2.80
CA ILE A 69 19.39 -1.94 2.25
C ILE A 69 18.02 -1.75 2.87
N THR A 70 17.84 -0.70 3.65
CA THR A 70 16.60 -0.42 4.38
C THR A 70 15.86 0.78 3.81
N SER A 71 14.54 0.67 3.67
CA SER A 71 13.70 1.83 3.38
C SER A 71 13.61 2.78 4.58
N THR A 72 13.04 3.96 4.37
CA THR A 72 12.44 4.71 5.48
C THR A 72 11.30 3.91 6.12
N GLU A 73 10.99 4.21 7.37
CA GLU A 73 9.84 3.62 8.05
C GLU A 73 8.54 4.08 7.39
N VAL A 74 7.61 3.14 7.21
CA VAL A 74 6.26 3.39 6.72
C VAL A 74 5.30 3.06 7.87
N THR A 75 4.62 4.08 8.36
CA THR A 75 3.65 3.94 9.45
C THR A 75 2.24 3.92 8.89
N GLU A 76 1.38 3.09 9.48
CA GLU A 76 -0.06 3.16 9.22
C GLU A 76 -0.59 4.58 9.49
N GLY A 77 -1.09 5.22 8.42
CA GLY A 77 -1.85 6.45 8.57
C GLY A 77 -3.08 6.15 9.39
N SER A 78 -3.26 6.85 10.52
CA SER A 78 -4.55 6.88 11.19
C SER A 78 -5.54 7.44 10.18
N ALA A 79 -6.44 6.60 9.66
CA ALA A 79 -7.60 7.06 8.93
C ALA A 79 -8.49 7.78 9.94
N SER A 80 -8.17 9.03 10.24
CA SER A 80 -9.12 9.99 10.79
C SER A 80 -10.27 9.94 9.81
N GLY A 81 -11.36 9.27 10.19
CA GLY A 81 -12.53 9.14 9.35
C GLY A 81 -13.00 10.53 8.98
N ALA A 82 -12.59 11.02 7.82
CA ALA A 82 -13.25 12.10 7.15
C ALA A 82 -14.62 11.53 6.82
N SER A 83 -15.53 11.70 7.77
CA SER A 83 -16.94 11.56 7.53
C SER A 83 -17.21 12.56 6.42
N PHE A 84 -17.28 12.06 5.19
CA PHE A 84 -18.02 12.75 4.15
C PHE A 84 -19.45 12.76 4.67
N ALA A 85 -19.78 13.76 5.49
CA ALA A 85 -21.14 14.06 5.85
C ALA A 85 -21.83 14.23 4.50
N LYS A 86 -22.59 13.20 4.10
CA LYS A 86 -23.35 13.23 2.85
C LYS A 86 -24.15 14.52 2.94
N PRO A 87 -23.96 15.50 2.03
CA PRO A 87 -24.79 16.68 2.04
C PRO A 87 -26.21 16.17 1.81
N THR A 88 -27.02 16.18 2.87
CA THR A 88 -28.38 15.67 2.83
C THR A 88 -29.14 16.48 1.81
N PHE A 89 -29.40 15.88 0.64
CA PHE A 89 -30.14 16.47 -0.50
C PHE A 89 -31.46 17.15 -0.09
N TYR A 90 -32.02 16.77 1.06
CA TYR A 90 -33.21 17.37 1.67
C TYR A 90 -33.05 18.86 2.02
N LEU A 91 -31.87 19.33 2.45
CA LEU A 91 -31.65 20.74 2.79
C LEU A 91 -31.67 21.63 1.54
N ILE A 92 -31.13 21.13 0.42
CA ILE A 92 -31.10 21.86 -0.86
C ILE A 92 -32.52 21.91 -1.47
N MET A 93 -33.28 20.81 -1.42
CA MET A 93 -34.68 20.77 -1.86
C MET A 93 -35.56 21.74 -1.05
N ALA A 94 -35.43 21.78 0.27
CA ALA A 94 -36.21 22.69 1.11
C ALA A 94 -35.93 24.17 0.83
N LEU A 95 -34.66 24.53 0.56
CA LEU A 95 -34.26 25.88 0.16
C LEU A 95 -34.85 26.29 -1.20
N CYS A 96 -34.90 25.39 -2.18
CA CYS A 96 -35.53 25.65 -3.47
C CYS A 96 -37.05 25.84 -3.36
N PHE A 97 -37.74 25.04 -2.55
CA PHE A 97 -39.19 25.20 -2.34
C PHE A 97 -39.54 26.50 -1.61
N LEU A 98 -38.71 26.95 -0.66
CA LEU A 98 -38.94 28.20 0.05
C LEU A 98 -38.75 29.43 -0.85
N GLN A 99 -37.77 29.39 -1.76
CA GLN A 99 -37.56 30.47 -2.75
C GLN A 99 -38.73 30.55 -3.74
N ALA A 100 -39.24 29.42 -4.23
CA ALA A 100 -40.39 29.40 -5.14
C ALA A 100 -41.67 29.99 -4.50
N ALA A 101 -41.88 29.82 -3.20
CA ALA A 101 -43.03 30.38 -2.48
C ALA A 101 -42.95 31.91 -2.30
N PHE A 102 -41.74 32.50 -2.31
CA PHE A 102 -41.54 33.94 -2.18
C PHE A 102 -41.76 34.71 -3.50
N PHE A 103 -41.65 34.03 -4.65
CA PHE A 103 -41.88 34.61 -5.98
C PHE A 103 -43.34 34.50 -6.47
N LEU A 104 -44.24 33.94 -5.66
CA LEU A 104 -45.67 33.81 -5.98
C LEU A 104 -46.59 34.72 -5.16
N LYS A 105 -46.05 35.79 -4.57
CA LYS A 105 -46.82 36.85 -3.91
C LYS A 105 -46.71 38.16 -4.69
#